data_AF-A0A961KIT2-F1
#
_entry.id   AF-A0A961KIT2-F1
#
_cell.length_a   1.000
_cell.length_b   1.000
_cell.length_c   1.000
_cell.angle_alpha   90.00
_cell.angle_beta   90.00
_cell.angle_gamma   90.00
#
_symmetry.space_group_name_H-M   'P 1'
#
loop_
_entity.id
_entity.type
_entity.pdbx_description
1 polymer ?
#
loop_
_entity_poly.entity_id
_entity_poly.type
_entity_poly.pdbx_seq_one_letter_code
_entity_poly.pdbx_strand_id
1 'polypeptide(L)' 'NPAAQDDPNSPIAGMPVLECWKAKQVFVMKRGQGTGYSGIENPLFFKENTRMFYGDARDSLEKLMPLID' A
#
# COMPACT_ATOMS: atom_id res chain seq x y z
N ASN A 1 -6.35 3.25 2.14
CA ASN A 1 -6.97 1.91 2.02
C ASN A 1 -8.33 2.14 1.37
N PRO A 2 -8.60 1.63 0.15
CA PRO A 2 -9.87 1.82 -0.56
C PRO A 2 -11.10 1.40 0.24
N ALA A 3 -10.96 0.44 1.16
CA ALA A 3 -12.05 -0.02 2.02
C ALA A 3 -12.69 1.09 2.87
N ALA A 4 -11.99 2.21 3.10
CA ALA A 4 -12.56 3.37 3.78
C ALA A 4 -13.70 4.05 3.00
N GLN A 5 -13.72 3.92 1.67
CA GLN A 5 -14.75 4.48 0.79
C GLN A 5 -15.70 3.39 0.27
N ASP A 6 -15.15 2.23 -0.10
CA ASP A 6 -15.89 1.21 -0.86
C ASP A 6 -16.66 0.22 0.03
N ASP A 7 -16.27 0.07 1.30
CA ASP A 7 -16.89 -0.88 2.24
C ASP A 7 -17.46 -0.18 3.48
N PRO A 8 -18.78 0.06 3.53
CA PRO A 8 -19.44 0.66 4.68
C PRO A 8 -19.33 -0.13 6.00
N ASN A 9 -19.02 -1.43 5.94
CA ASN A 9 -18.86 -2.27 7.12
C ASN A 9 -17.40 -2.32 7.61
N SER A 10 -16.48 -1.67 6.89
CA SER A 10 -15.08 -1.64 7.27
C SER A 10 -14.88 -0.88 8.58
N PRO A 11 -13.98 -1.32 9.49
CA PRO A 11 -13.61 -0.56 10.68
C PRO A 11 -13.05 0.85 10.41
N ILE A 12 -12.71 1.14 9.16
CA ILE A 12 -12.17 2.43 8.70
C ILE A 12 -13.14 3.16 7.75
N ALA A 13 -14.39 2.73 7.64
CA ALA A 13 -15.39 3.35 6.78
C ALA A 13 -15.54 4.85 7.12
N GLY A 14 -15.53 5.70 6.09
CA GLY A 14 -15.63 7.16 6.22
C GLY A 14 -14.32 7.88 6.59
N MET A 15 -13.23 7.17 6.86
CA MET A 15 -11.93 7.78 7.14
C MET A 15 -11.39 8.49 5.88
N PRO A 16 -10.96 9.77 5.96
CA PRO A 16 -10.30 10.42 4.83
C PRO A 16 -8.96 9.73 4.55
N VAL A 17 -8.74 9.30 3.30
CA VAL A 17 -7.55 8.57 2.87
C VAL A 17 -6.99 9.17 1.58
N LEU A 18 -5.68 8.99 1.37
CA LEU A 18 -5.04 9.31 0.09
C LEU A 18 -5.49 8.30 -0.97
N GLU A 19 -6.02 8.82 -2.08
CA GLU A 19 -6.53 8.02 -3.20
C GLU A 19 -5.41 7.61 -4.17
N CYS A 20 -4.33 7.03 -3.64
CA CYS A 20 -3.15 6.66 -4.43
C CYS A 20 -3.46 5.69 -5.57
N TRP A 21 -4.56 4.93 -5.50
CA TRP A 21 -5.03 4.04 -6.56
C TRP A 21 -5.41 4.77 -7.86
N LYS A 22 -5.64 6.08 -7.82
CA LYS A 22 -5.89 6.90 -9.02
C LYS A 22 -4.62 7.19 -9.83
N ALA A 23 -3.43 6.88 -9.31
CA ALA A 23 -2.17 7.03 -10.04
C ALA A 23 -2.03 6.00 -11.17
N LYS A 24 -1.20 6.31 -12.17
CA LYS A 24 -0.90 5.37 -13.28
C LYS A 24 -0.27 4.06 -12.78
N GLN A 25 0.63 4.15 -11.80
CA GLN A 25 1.32 3.03 -11.16
C GLN A 25 1.49 3.32 -9.67
N VAL A 26 1.36 2.29 -8.85
CA VAL A 26 1.51 2.37 -7.39
C VAL A 26 2.51 1.32 -6.93
N PHE A 27 3.53 1.73 -6.17
CA PHE A 27 4.47 0.82 -5.52
C PHE A 27 4.20 0.82 -4.01
N VAL A 28 3.99 -0.37 -3.44
CA VAL A 28 3.79 -0.55 -2.00
C VAL A 28 5.02 -1.24 -1.42
N MET A 29 5.74 -0.54 -0.55
CA MET A 29 6.93 -1.06 0.11
C MET A 29 6.58 -1.56 1.53
N LYS A 30 6.78 -2.85 1.82
CA LYS A 30 6.54 -3.42 3.14
C LYS A 30 7.29 -4.73 3.37
N ARG A 31 7.46 -5.16 4.62
CA ARG A 31 8.25 -6.37 4.97
C ARG A 31 7.63 -7.71 4.55
N GLY A 32 6.31 -7.81 4.44
CA GLY A 32 5.59 -9.07 4.15
C GLY A 32 4.10 -8.84 3.97
N GLN A 33 3.25 -9.84 4.20
CA GLN A 33 1.79 -9.75 3.99
C GLN A 33 0.96 -9.24 5.19
N GLY A 34 1.59 -9.03 6.35
CA GLY A 34 0.88 -8.61 7.56
C GLY A 34 0.03 -7.32 7.43
N THR A 35 -0.99 -7.22 8.27
CA THR A 35 -1.93 -6.09 8.32
C THR A 35 -1.33 -4.87 9.01
N GLY A 36 -1.95 -3.71 8.79
CA GLY A 36 -1.64 -2.49 9.54
C GLY A 36 -2.31 -2.48 10.92
N TYR A 37 -2.29 -1.30 11.57
CA TYR A 37 -2.87 -1.10 12.90
C TYR A 37 -4.35 -1.51 12.99
N SER A 38 -5.15 -1.18 11.98
CA SER A 38 -6.59 -1.50 11.94
C SER A 38 -6.88 -3.00 11.77
N GLY A 39 -5.87 -3.86 11.62
CA GLY A 39 -6.04 -5.31 11.57
C GLY A 39 -6.73 -5.85 10.31
N ILE A 40 -7.00 -5.01 9.32
CA ILE A 40 -7.65 -5.41 8.07
C ILE A 40 -6.67 -5.44 6.89
N GLU A 41 -6.99 -6.28 5.92
CA GLU A 41 -6.31 -6.29 4.63
C GLU A 41 -6.65 -5.03 3.82
N ASN A 42 -5.73 -4.62 2.94
CA ASN A 42 -5.90 -3.44 2.11
C ASN A 42 -6.12 -3.88 0.65
N PRO A 43 -7.34 -3.70 0.08
CA PRO A 43 -7.64 -4.08 -1.30
C PRO A 43 -6.73 -3.41 -2.35
N LEU A 44 -6.06 -2.31 -2.01
CA LEU A 44 -5.03 -1.68 -2.85
C LEU A 44 -3.97 -2.69 -3.30
N PHE A 45 -3.58 -3.63 -2.43
CA PHE A 45 -2.48 -4.57 -2.71
C PHE A 45 -2.75 -5.50 -3.91
N PHE A 46 -4.02 -5.65 -4.30
CA PHE A 46 -4.45 -6.53 -5.38
C PHE A 46 -4.88 -5.78 -6.64
N LYS A 47 -4.84 -4.43 -6.66
CA LYS A 47 -5.18 -3.66 -7.85
C LYS A 47 -4.12 -3.88 -8.95
N GLU A 48 -4.57 -3.97 -10.20
CA GLU A 48 -3.71 -4.26 -11.36
C GLU A 48 -2.55 -3.27 -11.55
N ASN A 49 -2.77 -2.00 -11.22
CA ASN A 49 -1.78 -0.92 -11.28
C ASN A 49 -0.87 -0.86 -10.04
N THR A 50 -1.00 -1.81 -9.10
CA THR A 50 -0.21 -1.87 -7.88
C THR A 50 0.86 -2.96 -7.98
N ARG A 51 2.05 -2.64 -7.48
CA ARG A 51 3.20 -3.54 -7.39
C ARG A 51 3.67 -3.61 -5.95
N MET A 52 3.81 -4.82 -5.44
CA MET A 52 4.34 -5.05 -4.10
C MET A 52 5.87 -5.15 -4.16
N PHE A 53 6.56 -4.32 -3.38
CA PHE A 53 8.02 -4.36 -3.23
C PHE A 53 8.35 -4.78 -1.80
N TYR A 54 8.61 -6.08 -1.62
CA TYR A 54 8.82 -6.64 -0.29
C TYR A 54 10.26 -6.46 0.20
N GLY A 55 10.40 -5.99 1.43
CA GLY A 55 11.68 -5.80 2.08
C GLY A 55 11.60 -4.92 3.32
N ASP A 56 12.69 -4.84 4.08
CA ASP A 56 12.87 -3.77 5.05
C ASP A 56 12.92 -2.41 4.34
N ALA A 57 12.34 -1.37 4.94
CA ALA A 57 12.21 -0.08 4.29
C ALA A 57 13.57 0.58 4.00
N ARG A 58 14.51 0.49 4.95
CA ARG A 58 15.84 1.10 4.82
C ARG A 58 16.66 0.33 3.79
N ASP A 59 16.77 -0.99 3.96
CA ASP A 59 17.56 -1.84 3.07
C ASP A 59 17.08 -1.76 1.62
N SER A 60 15.76 -1.64 1.43
CA SER A 60 15.13 -1.48 0.12
C SER A 60 15.54 -0.18 -0.57
N LEU A 61 15.55 0.93 0.17
CA LEU A 61 15.95 2.23 -0.37
C LEU A 61 17.46 2.31 -0.60
N GLU A 62 18.28 1.77 0.30
CA GLU A 62 19.74 1.73 0.15
C GLU A 62 20.16 0.94 -1.11
N LYS A 63 19.41 -0.11 -1.48
CA LYS A 63 19.64 -0.85 -2.74
C LYS A 63 19.11 -0.12 -3.97
N LEU A 64 18.01 0.63 -3.83
CA LEU A 64 17.40 1.34 -4.96
C LEU A 64 18.23 2.57 -5.35
N MET A 65 18.80 3.26 -4.37
CA MET A 65 19.49 4.54 -4.58
C MET A 65 20.61 4.50 -5.63
N PRO A 66 21.54 3.53 -5.59
CA PRO A 66 22.61 3.43 -6.58
C PRO A 66 22.16 3.09 -8.01
N LEU A 67 20.88 2.75 -8.22
CA LEU A 67 20.33 2.39 -9.53
C LEU A 67 19.66 3.57 -10.25
N ILE A 68 19.56 4.73 -9.59
CA ILE A 68 18.88 5.93 -10.13
C ILE A 68 19.87 6.89 -10.82
N ASP A 69 21.18 6.70 -10.62
CA ASP A 69 22.27 7.44 -11.27
C ASP A 69 22.98 6.58 -12.34
#